data_AF-A0A954ZRP6-F1
#
_entry.id   AF-A0A954ZRP6-F1
#
_cell.length_a   1.000
_cell.length_b   1.000
_cell.length_c   1.000
_cell.angle_alpha   90.00
_cell.angle_beta   90.00
_cell.angle_gamma   90.00
#
_symmetry.space_group_name_H-M   'P 1'
#
loop_
_entity.id
_entity.type
_entity.pdbx_description
1 polymer ?
#
loop_
_entity_poly.entity_id
_entity_poly.type
_entity_poly.pdbx_seq_one_letter_code
_entity_poly.pdbx_strand_id
1 'polypeptide(L)'
;MTSTRTRMIPSALALIAGLALVGCSDANSNSSNAPQSGVDAHHDHDGHDHGDENRAPDVYSGIRGEIATLPNPEVPGSELQIHHEQIPEFKTSEGVVNITADGIAGMRSMTMPFPLAEGVSLDGFAVGDKVEFEFVVNWGGNRPAWEVTKLTKLPAETELNFENAIVENFEQMKDQAHDMMDHSGHDHGEGEHDEP
;
A
#
# COMPACT_ATOMS: atom_id res chain seq x y z
N MET A 1 2.72 19.59 -53.96
CA MET A 1 1.59 18.75 -54.40
C MET A 1 1.04 18.05 -53.19
N THR A 2 -0.09 18.56 -52.70
CA THR A 2 -0.82 18.18 -51.50
C THR A 2 -1.61 16.89 -51.73
N SER A 3 -1.58 15.95 -50.79
CA SER A 3 -2.59 14.88 -50.73
C SER A 3 -2.84 14.45 -49.29
N THR A 4 -3.71 15.22 -48.63
CA THR A 4 -4.29 14.91 -47.33
C THR A 4 -5.44 13.93 -47.56
N ARG A 5 -5.29 12.65 -47.15
CA ARG A 5 -6.38 11.68 -47.17
C ARG A 5 -7.04 11.61 -45.79
N THR A 6 -8.08 12.43 -45.64
CA THR A 6 -9.08 12.32 -44.57
C THR A 6 -9.87 11.03 -44.75
N ARG A 7 -9.82 10.11 -43.79
CA ARG A 7 -10.77 8.98 -43.70
C ARG A 7 -11.77 9.29 -42.59
N MET A 8 -13.00 9.57 -42.98
CA MET A 8 -14.16 9.54 -42.10
C MET A 8 -14.45 8.08 -41.73
N ILE A 9 -14.62 7.80 -40.45
CA ILE A 9 -15.20 6.53 -39.97
C ILE A 9 -16.61 6.86 -39.46
N PRO A 10 -17.66 6.16 -39.91
CA PRO A 10 -19.03 6.41 -39.47
C PRO A 10 -19.26 5.88 -38.05
N SER A 11 -19.76 6.76 -37.18
CA SER A 11 -20.26 6.43 -35.85
C SER A 11 -21.50 5.54 -35.94
N ALA A 12 -21.42 4.32 -35.42
CA ALA A 12 -22.59 3.48 -35.17
C ALA A 12 -23.09 3.72 -33.74
N LEU A 13 -24.21 4.42 -33.63
CA LEU A 13 -24.97 4.63 -32.40
C LEU A 13 -25.69 3.31 -32.05
N ALA A 14 -25.33 2.65 -30.95
CA ALA A 14 -26.07 1.50 -30.43
C ALA A 14 -26.80 1.91 -29.14
N LEU A 15 -28.11 2.12 -29.28
CA LEU A 15 -29.07 2.28 -28.19
C LEU A 15 -29.33 0.89 -27.57
N ILE A 16 -28.98 0.71 -26.29
CA ILE A 16 -29.45 -0.43 -25.50
C ILE A 16 -30.28 0.11 -24.34
N ALA A 17 -31.57 -0.20 -24.40
CA ALA A 17 -32.55 0.03 -23.36
C ALA A 17 -32.90 -1.31 -22.67
N GLY A 18 -33.18 -1.27 -21.37
CA GLY A 18 -33.67 -2.39 -20.56
C GLY A 18 -32.63 -2.89 -19.56
N LEU A 19 -32.95 -3.28 -18.33
CA LEU A 19 -34.23 -3.60 -17.70
C LEU A 19 -34.01 -3.50 -16.18
N ALA A 20 -34.95 -2.91 -15.43
CA ALA A 20 -34.91 -2.91 -13.97
C ALA A 20 -35.40 -4.25 -13.41
N LEU A 21 -34.68 -4.83 -12.45
CA LEU A 21 -35.20 -5.87 -11.56
C LEU A 21 -34.95 -5.46 -10.10
N VAL A 22 -36.05 -5.10 -9.46
CA VAL A 22 -36.23 -4.95 -8.01
C VAL A 22 -36.20 -6.34 -7.39
N GLY A 23 -35.32 -6.54 -6.42
CA GLY A 23 -35.27 -7.74 -5.58
C GLY A 23 -35.05 -7.36 -4.12
N CYS A 24 -36.13 -7.10 -3.40
CA CYS A 24 -36.13 -7.04 -1.94
C CYS A 24 -36.19 -8.48 -1.40
N SER A 25 -35.31 -8.83 -0.47
CA SER A 25 -35.48 -10.02 0.38
C SER A 25 -34.90 -9.72 1.75
N ASP A 26 -35.75 -9.13 2.58
CA ASP A 26 -35.65 -9.17 4.03
C ASP A 26 -35.96 -10.60 4.52
N ALA A 27 -35.09 -11.14 5.37
CA ALA A 27 -35.41 -11.90 6.58
C ALA A 27 -34.20 -12.76 7.00
N ASN A 28 -33.76 -12.67 8.27
CA ASN A 28 -34.22 -13.64 9.29
C ASN A 28 -33.21 -13.84 10.44
N SER A 29 -33.74 -13.76 11.67
CA SER A 29 -33.34 -14.43 12.92
C SER A 29 -31.95 -14.11 13.52
N ASN A 30 -31.85 -13.26 14.54
CA ASN A 30 -32.17 -13.56 15.95
C ASN A 30 -31.40 -14.80 16.48
N SER A 31 -30.18 -14.58 16.98
CA SER A 31 -29.49 -15.55 17.84
C SER A 31 -29.34 -14.96 19.24
N SER A 32 -29.87 -15.70 20.18
CA SER A 32 -30.03 -15.41 21.60
C SER A 32 -28.71 -15.07 22.30
N ASN A 33 -28.74 -13.97 23.05
CA ASN A 33 -27.78 -13.67 24.10
C ASN A 33 -27.85 -14.75 25.20
N ALA A 34 -26.75 -15.45 25.43
CA ALA A 34 -26.50 -16.15 26.68
C ALA A 34 -25.74 -15.21 27.65
N PRO A 35 -26.07 -15.19 28.95
CA PRO A 35 -25.33 -14.41 29.93
C PRO A 35 -24.01 -15.12 30.28
N GLN A 36 -22.88 -14.58 29.85
CA GLN A 36 -21.57 -14.99 30.34
C GLN A 36 -21.30 -14.29 31.67
N SER A 37 -21.30 -15.09 32.73
CA SER A 37 -20.98 -14.71 34.10
C SER A 37 -19.49 -14.99 34.35
N GLY A 38 -18.75 -13.94 34.70
CA GLY A 38 -17.64 -13.96 35.65
C GLY A 38 -16.38 -14.74 35.31
N VAL A 39 -15.34 -14.01 34.89
CA VAL A 39 -14.03 -14.05 35.55
C VAL A 39 -13.33 -12.72 35.29
N ASP A 40 -13.21 -11.93 36.35
CA ASP A 40 -12.32 -10.79 36.45
C ASP A 40 -10.87 -11.29 36.31
N ALA A 41 -10.33 -11.20 35.11
CA ALA A 41 -8.89 -11.22 34.89
C ALA A 41 -8.52 -9.84 34.34
N HIS A 42 -8.13 -8.97 35.27
CA HIS A 42 -7.33 -7.78 34.97
C HIS A 42 -6.08 -8.22 34.21
N HIS A 43 -6.16 -8.15 32.89
CA HIS A 43 -5.02 -8.22 32.00
C HIS A 43 -5.07 -6.95 31.16
N ASP A 44 -4.80 -5.83 31.83
CA ASP A 44 -4.47 -4.55 31.22
C ASP A 44 -3.12 -4.73 30.50
N HIS A 45 -3.14 -5.41 29.35
CA HIS A 45 -2.02 -5.51 28.43
C HIS A 45 -2.38 -4.77 27.14
N ASP A 46 -2.95 -3.57 27.30
CA ASP A 46 -3.24 -2.61 26.22
C ASP A 46 -1.96 -1.87 25.79
N GLY A 47 -0.86 -2.61 25.68
CA GLY A 47 0.38 -2.18 25.06
C GLY A 47 0.39 -2.54 23.58
N HIS A 48 -0.76 -2.47 22.90
CA HIS A 48 -0.73 -2.35 21.45
C HIS A 48 -0.18 -0.97 21.15
N ASP A 49 1.13 -0.94 20.97
CA ASP A 49 1.88 0.14 20.34
C ASP A 49 1.31 0.32 18.93
N HIS A 50 0.17 1.03 18.89
CA HIS A 50 -0.42 1.55 17.68
C HIS A 50 0.60 2.57 17.18
N GLY A 51 1.44 2.12 16.24
CA GLY A 51 2.71 2.73 15.88
C GLY A 51 2.73 4.26 15.98
N ASP A 52 3.85 4.77 16.48
CA ASP A 52 4.10 6.18 16.78
C ASP A 52 3.34 7.14 15.86
N GLU A 53 2.25 7.72 16.39
CA GLU A 53 1.43 8.70 15.68
C GLU A 53 2.21 9.98 15.35
N ASN A 54 3.39 10.18 15.96
CA ASN A 54 4.32 11.27 15.67
C ASN A 54 5.44 10.87 14.72
N ARG A 55 5.38 9.66 14.14
CA ARG A 55 6.38 9.20 13.19
C ARG A 55 6.39 10.09 11.95
N ALA A 56 7.58 10.53 11.56
CA ALA A 56 7.77 11.27 10.33
C ALA A 56 7.34 10.43 9.11
N PRO A 57 6.73 11.06 8.08
CA PRO A 57 6.37 10.36 6.86
C PRO A 57 7.60 9.72 6.20
N ASP A 58 7.44 8.51 5.65
CA ASP A 58 8.47 7.93 4.80
C ASP A 58 8.33 8.50 3.39
N VAL A 59 9.45 8.87 2.78
CA VAL A 59 9.52 9.35 1.40
C VAL A 59 10.20 8.30 0.54
N TYR A 60 9.54 7.89 -0.54
CA TYR A 60 10.06 6.92 -1.51
C TYR A 60 10.25 7.62 -2.84
N SER A 61 11.50 7.89 -3.21
CA SER A 61 11.88 8.59 -4.45
C SER A 61 12.52 7.63 -5.46
N GLY A 62 12.46 7.98 -6.75
CA GLY A 62 13.09 7.20 -7.82
C GLY A 62 12.37 5.89 -8.12
N ILE A 63 11.12 5.77 -7.70
CA ILE A 63 10.31 4.59 -7.97
C ILE A 63 9.85 4.66 -9.41
N ARG A 64 10.02 3.57 -10.16
CA ARG A 64 9.62 3.51 -11.57
C ARG A 64 8.42 2.61 -11.75
N GLY A 65 7.66 2.87 -12.81
CA GLY A 65 6.51 2.07 -13.15
C GLY A 65 5.89 2.44 -14.48
N GLU A 66 4.77 1.79 -14.78
CA GLU A 66 3.95 2.05 -15.96
C GLU A 66 2.53 2.45 -15.51
N ILE A 67 1.98 3.51 -16.12
CA ILE A 67 0.60 3.94 -15.82
C ILE A 67 -0.36 2.89 -16.35
N ALA A 68 -1.04 2.18 -15.44
CA ALA A 68 -2.06 1.20 -15.77
C ALA A 68 -3.43 1.86 -15.99
N THR A 69 -3.75 2.92 -15.25
CA THR A 69 -5.03 3.65 -15.35
C THR A 69 -4.85 5.10 -14.93
N LEU A 70 -5.57 6.01 -15.57
CA LEU A 70 -5.67 7.42 -15.19
C LEU A 70 -7.03 7.70 -14.52
N PRO A 71 -7.11 8.68 -13.60
CA PRO A 71 -8.39 9.17 -13.10
C PRO A 71 -9.30 9.59 -14.26
N ASN A 72 -10.53 9.09 -14.25
CA ASN A 72 -11.57 9.42 -15.20
C ASN A 72 -12.59 10.37 -14.53
N PRO A 73 -12.74 11.63 -15.01
CA PRO A 73 -13.67 12.58 -14.43
C PRO A 73 -15.15 12.14 -14.53
N GLU A 74 -15.47 11.21 -15.44
CA GLU A 74 -16.82 10.65 -15.57
C GLU A 74 -17.11 9.52 -14.56
N VAL A 75 -16.07 8.99 -13.90
CA VAL A 75 -16.17 7.89 -12.93
C VAL A 75 -15.61 8.35 -11.58
N PRO A 76 -16.45 8.86 -10.67
CA PRO A 76 -16.03 9.28 -9.33
C PRO A 76 -15.28 8.16 -8.60
N GLY A 77 -14.15 8.49 -7.98
CA GLY A 77 -13.31 7.53 -7.26
C GLY A 77 -12.42 6.66 -8.17
N SER A 78 -12.36 6.92 -9.47
CA SER A 78 -11.29 6.37 -10.29
C SER A 78 -9.96 7.07 -9.96
N GLU A 79 -8.93 6.26 -9.72
CA GLU A 79 -7.62 6.72 -9.24
C GLU A 79 -6.54 6.45 -10.29
N LEU A 80 -5.42 7.16 -10.17
CA LEU A 80 -4.20 6.83 -10.89
C LEU A 80 -3.73 5.47 -10.38
N GLN A 81 -3.55 4.51 -11.28
CA GLN A 81 -2.94 3.22 -10.95
C GLN A 81 -1.63 3.08 -11.69
N ILE A 82 -0.59 2.68 -10.98
CA ILE A 82 0.75 2.47 -11.54
C ILE A 82 1.15 1.03 -11.24
N HIS A 83 1.60 0.30 -12.26
CA HIS A 83 2.34 -0.94 -12.08
C HIS A 83 3.79 -0.59 -11.78
N HIS A 84 4.16 -0.58 -10.50
CA HIS A 84 5.48 -0.15 -10.07
C HIS A 84 6.48 -1.33 -10.02
N GLU A 85 7.77 -1.03 -10.14
CA GLU A 85 8.87 -1.97 -9.88
C GLU A 85 8.90 -2.37 -8.39
N GLN A 86 9.68 -3.38 -8.01
CA GLN A 86 9.91 -3.67 -6.59
C GLN A 86 10.42 -2.42 -5.85
N ILE A 87 9.95 -2.21 -4.63
CA ILE A 87 10.40 -1.14 -3.71
C ILE A 87 11.08 -1.80 -2.51
N PRO A 88 12.40 -2.08 -2.57
CA PRO A 88 13.07 -2.94 -1.58
C PRO A 88 13.09 -2.37 -0.17
N GLU A 89 13.00 -1.05 -0.04
CA GLU A 89 13.10 -0.33 1.23
C GLU A 89 11.73 0.03 1.83
N PHE A 90 10.63 -0.50 1.27
CA PHE A 90 9.29 -0.23 1.79
C PHE A 90 9.15 -0.73 3.24
N LYS A 91 8.78 0.17 4.14
CA LYS A 91 8.67 -0.09 5.57
C LYS A 91 7.24 -0.41 5.99
N THR A 92 7.08 -1.01 7.16
CA THR A 92 5.83 -1.15 7.90
C THR A 92 5.55 0.10 8.75
N SER A 93 4.42 0.14 9.45
CA SER A 93 4.07 1.20 10.42
C SER A 93 5.09 1.35 11.55
N GLU A 94 5.75 0.25 11.92
CA GLU A 94 6.77 0.21 12.97
C GLU A 94 8.14 0.68 12.47
N GLY A 95 8.28 1.00 11.18
CA GLY A 95 9.52 1.49 10.57
C GLY A 95 10.51 0.39 10.20
N VAL A 96 10.11 -0.87 10.30
CA VAL A 96 10.89 -2.02 9.86
C VAL A 96 10.63 -2.27 8.38
N VAL A 97 11.65 -2.69 7.62
CA VAL A 97 11.44 -3.08 6.20
C VAL A 97 10.45 -4.25 6.14
N ASN A 98 9.39 -4.10 5.35
CA ASN A 98 8.38 -5.13 5.16
C ASN A 98 9.00 -6.36 4.52
N ILE A 99 8.71 -7.57 5.02
CA ILE A 99 9.11 -8.82 4.38
C ILE A 99 7.86 -9.59 4.00
N THR A 100 7.69 -9.86 2.71
CA THR A 100 6.55 -10.65 2.23
C THR A 100 6.67 -12.12 2.64
N ALA A 101 5.57 -12.87 2.53
CA ALA A 101 5.55 -14.31 2.85
C ALA A 101 6.55 -15.14 2.02
N ASP A 102 6.92 -14.66 0.83
CA ASP A 102 7.90 -15.29 -0.06
C ASP A 102 9.35 -14.85 0.24
N GLY A 103 9.60 -14.10 1.33
CA GLY A 103 10.93 -13.63 1.73
C GLY A 103 11.45 -12.43 0.93
N ILE A 104 10.60 -11.78 0.13
CA ILE A 104 10.97 -10.58 -0.61
C ILE A 104 10.92 -9.37 0.32
N ALA A 105 12.03 -8.64 0.42
CA ALA A 105 12.10 -7.40 1.19
C ALA A 105 11.42 -6.23 0.46
N GLY A 106 10.80 -5.38 1.26
CA GLY A 106 10.02 -4.24 0.84
C GLY A 106 8.67 -4.60 0.24
N MET A 107 8.33 -3.97 -0.87
CA MET A 107 7.06 -4.13 -1.57
C MET A 107 7.31 -4.70 -2.97
N ARG A 108 6.57 -5.76 -3.31
CA ARG A 108 6.67 -6.42 -4.61
C ARG A 108 6.21 -5.51 -5.74
N SER A 109 6.70 -5.79 -6.95
CA SER A 109 6.14 -5.20 -8.16
C SER A 109 4.67 -5.60 -8.30
N MET A 110 3.80 -4.59 -8.37
CA MET A 110 2.35 -4.77 -8.52
C MET A 110 1.68 -3.49 -9.04
N THR A 111 0.42 -3.60 -9.44
CA THR A 111 -0.44 -2.44 -9.74
C THR A 111 -1.16 -1.99 -8.48
N MET A 112 -0.96 -0.73 -8.10
CA MET A 112 -1.56 -0.12 -6.91
C MET A 112 -2.16 1.25 -7.26
N PRO A 113 -3.27 1.67 -6.60
CA PRO A 113 -3.74 3.05 -6.66
C PRO A 113 -2.78 4.01 -5.93
N PHE A 114 -2.48 5.12 -6.58
CA PHE A 114 -1.63 6.19 -6.08
C PHE A 114 -2.39 7.52 -6.14
N PRO A 115 -3.01 7.95 -5.03
CA PRO A 115 -3.60 9.29 -4.94
C PRO A 115 -2.55 10.36 -5.28
N LEU A 116 -3.00 11.47 -5.86
CA LEU A 116 -2.11 12.59 -6.19
C LEU A 116 -2.12 13.62 -5.08
N ALA A 117 -0.95 14.09 -4.68
CA ALA A 117 -0.82 15.25 -3.81
C ALA A 117 -1.31 16.53 -4.53
N GLU A 118 -1.61 17.56 -3.74
CA GLU A 118 -2.00 18.86 -4.29
C GLU A 118 -0.92 19.43 -5.21
N GLY A 119 -1.32 19.87 -6.41
CA GLY A 119 -0.42 20.49 -7.38
C GLY A 119 0.29 19.51 -8.33
N VAL A 120 0.14 18.19 -8.16
CA VAL A 120 0.66 17.22 -9.13
C VAL A 120 -0.29 17.10 -10.32
N SER A 121 0.21 17.44 -11.52
CA SER A 121 -0.57 17.38 -12.77
C SER A 121 -0.32 16.06 -13.53
N LEU A 122 -1.37 15.57 -14.19
CA LEU A 122 -1.34 14.44 -15.14
C LEU A 122 -1.38 14.89 -16.60
N ASP A 123 -1.20 16.19 -16.88
CA ASP A 123 -1.21 16.70 -18.24
C ASP A 123 -0.10 16.06 -19.08
N GLY A 124 -0.48 15.47 -20.22
CA GLY A 124 0.47 14.81 -21.14
C GLY A 124 0.84 13.38 -20.76
N PHE A 125 0.26 12.83 -19.70
CA PHE A 125 0.32 11.41 -19.38
C PHE A 125 -0.81 10.63 -20.05
N ALA A 126 -0.53 9.37 -20.37
CA ALA A 126 -1.41 8.40 -20.97
C ALA A 126 -1.19 7.02 -20.31
N VAL A 127 -2.19 6.16 -20.42
CA VAL A 127 -2.03 4.74 -20.05
C VAL A 127 -0.91 4.12 -20.90
N GLY A 128 -0.02 3.36 -20.27
CA GLY A 128 1.17 2.77 -20.87
C GLY A 128 2.42 3.67 -20.82
N ASP A 129 2.30 4.92 -20.35
CA ASP A 129 3.48 5.75 -20.14
C ASP A 129 4.32 5.20 -18.99
N LYS A 130 5.64 5.16 -19.22
CA LYS A 130 6.64 4.84 -18.21
C LYS A 130 6.93 6.09 -17.40
N VAL A 131 7.01 5.94 -16.09
CA VAL A 131 7.15 7.05 -15.16
C VAL A 131 8.17 6.75 -14.08
N GLU A 132 8.84 7.80 -13.62
CA GLU A 132 9.56 7.84 -12.35
C GLU A 132 8.77 8.76 -11.42
N PHE A 133 8.52 8.33 -10.20
CA PHE A 133 7.71 9.05 -9.25
C PHE A 133 8.29 9.01 -7.84
N GLU A 134 7.82 9.98 -7.06
CA GLU A 134 8.01 10.05 -5.62
C GLU A 134 6.64 9.96 -4.95
N PHE A 135 6.56 9.20 -3.87
CA PHE A 135 5.38 9.20 -3.02
C PHE A 135 5.77 9.22 -1.56
N VAL A 136 4.86 9.72 -0.74
CA VAL A 136 5.00 9.74 0.71
C VAL A 136 4.02 8.77 1.34
N VAL A 137 4.41 8.14 2.45
CA VAL A 137 3.53 7.33 3.29
C VAL A 137 3.45 7.97 4.67
N ASN A 138 2.25 8.42 5.00
CA ASN A 138 1.88 8.90 6.32
C ASN A 138 1.31 7.73 7.11
N TRP A 139 2.02 7.31 8.17
CA TRP A 139 1.64 6.16 9.00
C TRP A 139 0.65 6.49 10.12
N GLY A 140 0.31 7.77 10.32
CA GLY A 140 -0.58 8.21 11.39
C GLY A 140 -2.05 7.79 11.20
N GLY A 141 -2.79 7.74 12.30
CA GLY A 141 -4.21 7.41 12.32
C GLY A 141 -4.52 5.91 12.18
N ASN A 142 -5.78 5.56 11.91
CA ASN A 142 -6.22 4.16 11.83
C ASN A 142 -5.82 3.45 10.52
N ARG A 143 -5.36 4.18 9.50
CA ARG A 143 -4.98 3.62 8.19
C ARG A 143 -3.84 4.45 7.59
N PRO A 144 -2.81 3.82 7.02
CA PRO A 144 -1.77 4.55 6.31
C PRO A 144 -2.38 5.29 5.11
N ALA A 145 -1.95 6.52 4.91
CA ALA A 145 -2.28 7.33 3.75
C ALA A 145 -1.03 7.51 2.89
N TRP A 146 -1.17 7.43 1.58
CA TRP A 146 -0.07 7.67 0.65
C TRP A 146 -0.52 8.52 -0.52
N GLU A 147 0.41 9.31 -1.04
CA GLU A 147 0.18 10.19 -2.18
C GLU A 147 1.46 10.43 -2.98
N VAL A 148 1.31 10.54 -4.30
CA VAL A 148 2.40 10.89 -5.22
C VAL A 148 2.64 12.39 -5.13
N THR A 149 3.86 12.78 -4.75
CA THR A 149 4.32 14.16 -4.63
C THR A 149 5.04 14.65 -5.88
N LYS A 150 5.55 13.72 -6.69
CA LYS A 150 6.25 14.03 -7.94
C LYS A 150 6.05 12.92 -8.95
N LEU A 151 5.77 13.29 -10.20
CA LEU A 151 5.62 12.36 -11.32
C LEU A 151 6.37 12.89 -12.54
N THR A 152 7.26 12.08 -13.09
CA THR A 152 8.10 12.43 -14.25
C THR A 152 7.94 11.37 -15.32
N LYS A 153 7.66 11.78 -16.55
CA LYS A 153 7.59 10.87 -17.70
C LYS A 153 8.98 10.40 -18.09
N LEU A 154 9.14 9.09 -18.26
CA LEU A 154 10.35 8.46 -18.77
C LEU A 154 10.27 8.25 -20.28
N PRO A 155 11.41 8.07 -20.97
CA PRO A 155 11.41 7.64 -22.36
C PRO A 155 10.62 6.34 -22.58
N ALA A 156 9.96 6.21 -23.73
CA ALA A 156 9.12 5.05 -24.02
C ALA A 156 9.92 3.74 -24.11
N GLU A 157 11.19 3.83 -24.48
CA GLU A 157 12.15 2.73 -24.57
C GLU A 157 12.74 2.31 -23.22
N THR A 158 12.47 3.00 -22.11
CA THR A 158 13.01 2.64 -20.80
C THR A 158 12.60 1.22 -20.41
N GLU A 159 13.55 0.33 -20.14
CA GLU A 159 13.24 -1.01 -19.64
C GLU A 159 12.86 -0.93 -18.15
N LEU A 160 11.74 -1.54 -17.80
CA LEU A 160 11.26 -1.67 -16.42
C LEU A 160 11.51 -3.10 -15.94
N ASN A 161 11.91 -3.25 -14.68
CA ASN A 161 12.11 -4.52 -14.02
C ASN A 161 10.96 -4.81 -13.05
N PHE A 162 10.05 -5.69 -13.48
CA PHE A 162 8.95 -6.18 -12.65
C PHE A 162 9.26 -7.50 -11.96
N GLU A 163 10.49 -8.00 -12.06
CA GLU A 163 10.93 -9.16 -11.29
C GLU A 163 11.02 -8.80 -9.81
N ASN A 164 10.60 -9.74 -8.97
CA ASN A 164 10.74 -9.60 -7.54
C ASN A 164 12.01 -10.32 -7.11
N ALA A 165 13.05 -9.56 -6.79
CA ALA A 165 14.28 -10.13 -6.28
C ALA A 165 14.08 -10.51 -4.81
N ILE A 166 14.32 -11.78 -4.49
CA ILE A 166 14.58 -12.20 -3.12
C ILE A 166 15.91 -11.53 -2.75
N VAL A 167 15.87 -10.62 -1.78
CA VAL A 167 17.10 -10.00 -1.29
C VAL A 167 17.80 -11.05 -0.44
N GLU A 168 18.91 -11.59 -0.95
CA GLU A 168 19.70 -12.64 -0.26
C GLU A 168 20.24 -12.21 1.12
N ASN A 169 20.10 -10.92 1.49
CA ASN A 169 20.37 -10.42 2.85
C ASN A 169 19.35 -10.91 3.91
N PHE A 170 18.47 -11.85 3.58
CA PHE A 170 17.56 -12.47 4.55
C PHE A 170 18.30 -13.06 5.76
N GLU A 171 19.49 -13.65 5.56
CA GLU A 171 20.32 -14.15 6.68
C GLU A 171 20.72 -13.00 7.63
N GLN A 172 21.16 -11.87 7.07
CA GLN A 172 21.61 -10.71 7.84
C GLN A 172 20.47 -10.03 8.62
N MET A 173 19.27 -10.00 8.04
CA MET A 173 18.07 -9.47 8.71
C MET A 173 17.51 -10.45 9.74
N LYS A 174 17.62 -11.76 9.50
CA LYS A 174 17.22 -12.80 10.44
C LYS A 174 18.09 -12.75 11.70
N ASP A 175 19.39 -12.51 11.56
CA ASP A 175 20.28 -12.30 12.71
C ASP A 175 19.86 -11.08 13.54
N GLN A 176 19.50 -9.96 12.89
CA GLN A 176 18.98 -8.78 13.59
C GLN A 176 17.64 -9.03 14.30
N ALA A 177 16.72 -9.76 13.67
CA ALA A 177 15.45 -10.12 14.28
C ALA A 177 15.62 -11.10 15.46
N HIS A 178 16.59 -12.01 15.36
CA HIS A 178 16.90 -12.99 16.41
C HIS A 178 17.54 -12.33 17.64
N ASP A 179 18.47 -11.39 17.43
CA ASP A 179 19.08 -10.61 18.52
C ASP A 179 18.06 -9.80 19.32
N MET A 180 16.96 -9.35 18.69
CA MET A 180 15.89 -8.64 19.39
C MET A 180 14.99 -9.55 20.25
N MET A 181 15.02 -10.87 20.06
CA MET A 181 14.20 -11.83 20.81
C MET A 181 14.88 -12.41 22.05
N ASP A 182 16.21 -12.31 22.17
CA ASP A 182 17.00 -12.96 23.25
C ASP A 182 17.24 -12.07 24.50
N HIS A 183 16.64 -10.87 24.55
CA HIS A 183 16.77 -9.99 25.74
C HIS A 183 15.74 -10.27 26.85
N SER A 184 14.92 -11.31 26.71
CA SER A 184 13.92 -11.71 27.71
C SER A 184 14.51 -12.49 28.90
N GLY A 185 15.83 -12.70 28.93
CA GLY A 185 16.56 -13.36 30.01
C GLY A 185 17.25 -12.45 31.03
N HIS A 186 16.87 -11.17 31.17
CA HIS A 186 17.39 -10.34 32.27
C HIS A 186 16.77 -10.79 33.60
N ASP A 187 17.39 -11.82 34.15
CA ASP A 187 17.26 -12.30 35.51
C ASP A 187 17.43 -11.11 36.46
N HIS A 188 16.32 -10.65 37.05
CA HIS A 188 16.35 -9.73 38.16
C HIS A 188 16.94 -10.48 39.35
N GLY A 189 18.27 -10.43 39.44
CA GLY A 189 19.04 -10.90 40.57
C GLY A 189 18.33 -10.53 41.87
N GLU A 190 17.92 -11.57 42.57
CA GLU A 190 17.26 -11.50 43.85
C GLU A 190 18.11 -10.67 44.82
N GLY A 191 17.43 -9.76 45.54
CA GLY A 191 18.07 -8.88 46.50
C GLY A 191 18.75 -9.65 47.63
N GLU A 192 20.04 -9.41 47.82
CA GLU A 192 20.70 -9.68 49.10
C GLU A 192 20.49 -8.49 50.03
N HIS A 193 19.51 -8.64 50.92
CA HIS A 193 19.40 -7.87 52.16
C HIS A 193 20.49 -8.38 53.13
N ASP A 194 21.60 -7.64 53.24
CA ASP A 194 22.56 -7.81 54.33
C ASP A 194 22.17 -6.87 55.51
N GLU A 195 21.70 -7.47 56.61
CA GLU A 195 21.76 -6.86 57.96
C GLU A 195 23.02 -7.38 58.66
N PRO A 196 23.81 -6.48 59.28
CA PRO A 196 23.69 -6.37 60.75
C PRO A 196 23.79 -4.94 61.32
#